data_AF-A0A7J3QEH1-F1
#
_entry.id   AF-A0A7J3QEH1-F1
#
_cell.length_a   1.000
_cell.length_b   1.000
_cell.length_c   1.000
_cell.angle_alpha   90.00
_cell.angle_beta   90.00
_cell.angle_gamma   90.00
#
_symmetry.space_group_name_H-M   'P 1'
#
loop_
_entity.id
_entity.type
_entity.pdbx_description
1 polymer ?
#
loop_
_entity_poly.entity_id
_entity_poly.type
_entity_poly.pdbx_seq_one_letter_code
_entity_poly.pdbx_strand_id
1 'polypeptide(L)'
;MIAKLWLDVLTPKQAMLFGSIYKELVSQGYNVLLTARDYDYTIATLKQLNIDFIVAGRYSYDLKSKLIEESKRIIFLLDIIESFDV
;
A
#
# COMPACT_ATOMS: atom_id res chain seq x y z
N MET A 1 12.41 -1.78 -21.03
CA MET A 1 11.18 -1.90 -20.22
C MET A 1 11.28 -0.91 -19.07
N ILE A 2 10.23 -0.12 -18.81
CA ILE A 2 10.16 0.68 -17.58
C ILE A 2 9.91 -0.29 -16.44
N ALA A 3 10.74 -0.25 -15.40
CA ALA A 3 10.56 -1.10 -14.22
C ALA A 3 9.25 -0.72 -13.51
N LYS A 4 8.37 -1.69 -13.31
CA LYS A 4 7.20 -1.56 -12.44
C LYS A 4 7.65 -1.78 -11.00
N LEU A 5 7.25 -0.90 -10.10
CA LEU A 5 7.63 -0.95 -8.69
C LEU A 5 6.38 -1.03 -7.83
N TRP A 6 6.39 -1.91 -6.84
CA TRP A 6 5.31 -2.04 -5.88
C TRP A 6 5.82 -1.69 -4.47
N LEU A 7 5.19 -0.69 -3.85
CA LEU A 7 5.43 -0.28 -2.47
C LEU A 7 4.23 -0.67 -1.62
N ASP A 8 4.48 -1.44 -0.54
CA ASP A 8 3.44 -1.88 0.37
C ASP A 8 3.60 -1.27 1.77
N VAL A 9 2.64 -0.44 2.16
CA VAL A 9 2.66 0.35 3.40
C VAL A 9 1.76 -0.31 4.45
N LEU A 10 2.35 -0.75 5.56
CA LEU A 10 1.63 -1.42 6.65
C LEU A 10 1.47 -0.56 7.91
N THR A 11 2.21 0.55 8.00
CA THR A 11 2.29 1.41 9.21
C THR A 11 2.43 2.90 8.88
N PRO A 12 2.13 3.80 9.83
CA PRO A 12 2.31 5.24 9.62
C PRO A 12 3.76 5.66 9.34
N LYS A 13 4.75 4.97 9.94
CA LYS A 13 6.18 5.25 9.68
C LYS A 13 6.56 4.89 8.24
N GLN A 14 6.04 3.76 7.75
CA GLN A 14 6.21 3.36 6.35
C GLN A 14 5.48 4.32 5.41
N ALA A 15 4.32 4.87 5.80
CA ALA A 15 3.63 5.87 4.98
C ALA A 15 4.49 7.11 4.73
N MET A 16 5.20 7.60 5.75
CA MET A 16 6.13 8.72 5.60
C MET A 16 7.33 8.37 4.68
N LEU A 17 7.98 7.24 4.95
CA LEU A 17 9.18 6.82 4.21
C LEU A 17 8.84 6.48 2.76
N PHE A 18 7.92 5.53 2.55
CA PHE A 18 7.53 5.09 1.22
C PHE A 18 6.74 6.15 0.46
N GLY A 19 6.03 7.04 1.16
CA GLY A 19 5.40 8.17 0.49
C GLY A 19 6.42 9.15 -0.10
N SER A 20 7.53 9.38 0.59
CA SER A 20 8.62 10.21 0.07
C SER A 20 9.32 9.53 -1.12
N ILE A 21 9.57 8.22 -1.01
CA ILE A 21 10.16 7.41 -2.09
C ILE A 21 9.23 7.37 -3.31
N TYR A 22 7.93 7.20 -3.12
CA TYR A 22 6.93 7.17 -4.19
C TYR A 22 7.00 8.44 -5.04
N LYS A 23 7.04 9.61 -4.41
CA LYS A 23 7.12 10.90 -5.12
C LYS A 23 8.36 11.02 -5.98
N GLU A 24 9.50 10.57 -5.47
CA GLU A 24 10.77 10.59 -6.20
C GLU A 24 10.77 9.61 -7.37
N LEU A 25 10.22 8.41 -7.18
CA LEU A 25 10.11 7.44 -8.27
C LEU A 25 9.15 7.91 -9.36
N VAL A 26 8.01 8.47 -8.99
CA VAL A 26 7.04 9.01 -9.96
C VAL A 26 7.63 10.23 -10.70
N SER A 27 8.37 11.11 -10.02
CA SER A 27 9.03 12.26 -10.67
C SER A 27 10.09 11.84 -11.69
N GLN A 28 10.74 10.69 -11.47
CA GLN A 28 11.67 10.07 -12.40
C GLN A 28 10.99 9.24 -13.51
N GLY A 29 9.66 9.17 -13.55
CA GLY A 29 8.89 8.49 -14.59
C GLY A 29 8.72 6.97 -14.39
N TYR A 30 8.98 6.45 -13.19
CA TYR A 30 8.69 5.04 -12.88
C TYR A 30 7.18 4.82 -12.73
N ASN A 31 6.73 3.62 -13.14
CA ASN A 31 5.37 3.17 -12.87
C ASN A 31 5.33 2.52 -11.48
N VAL A 32 4.72 3.21 -10.51
CA VAL A 32 4.71 2.79 -9.10
C VAL A 32 3.30 2.49 -8.62
N LEU A 33 3.07 1.27 -8.17
CA LEU A 33 1.88 0.88 -7.40
C LEU A 33 2.18 1.08 -5.92
N LEU A 34 1.30 1.80 -5.20
CA LEU A 34 1.35 1.89 -3.75
C LEU A 34 0.08 1.27 -3.13
N THR A 35 0.26 0.26 -2.29
CA THR A 35 -0.81 -0.31 -1.45
C THR A 35 -0.60 0.11 -0.01
N ALA A 36 -1.70 0.27 0.72
CA ALA A 36 -1.65 0.69 2.12
C ALA A 36 -2.67 -0.06 2.97
N ARG A 37 -2.26 -0.54 4.13
CA ARG A 37 -3.17 -1.12 5.11
C ARG A 37 -3.87 -0.01 5.89
N ASP A 38 -5.18 -0.15 6.10
CA ASP A 38 -5.93 0.73 6.99
C ASP A 38 -5.58 0.41 8.46
N TYR A 39 -4.55 1.10 8.96
CA TYR A 39 -4.05 0.99 10.31
C TYR A 39 -3.65 2.35 10.85
N ASP A 40 -4.28 2.78 11.93
CA ASP A 40 -3.94 4.02 12.65
C ASP A 40 -3.87 5.21 11.68
N TYR A 41 -2.83 6.05 11.72
CA TYR A 41 -2.67 7.20 10.81
C TYR A 41 -2.17 6.86 9.40
N THR A 42 -2.03 5.59 9.01
CA THR A 42 -1.42 5.21 7.72
C THR A 42 -2.08 5.90 6.52
N ILE A 43 -3.40 5.83 6.44
CA ILE A 43 -4.18 6.41 5.34
C ILE A 43 -4.17 7.94 5.40
N ALA A 44 -4.29 8.52 6.60
CA ALA A 44 -4.26 9.96 6.80
C ALA A 44 -2.92 10.56 6.36
N THR A 45 -1.81 9.91 6.72
CA THR A 45 -0.46 10.31 6.31
C THR A 45 -0.31 10.30 4.79
N LEU A 46 -0.72 9.23 4.10
CA LEU A 46 -0.62 9.17 2.63
C LEU A 46 -1.50 10.22 1.94
N LYS A 47 -2.71 10.46 2.45
CA LYS A 47 -3.58 11.54 1.97
C LYS A 47 -2.96 12.92 2.17
N GLN A 48 -2.38 13.18 3.33
CA GLN A 48 -1.68 14.45 3.61
C GLN A 48 -0.49 14.67 2.67
N LEU A 49 0.16 13.58 2.25
CA LEU A 49 1.24 13.63 1.26
C LEU A 49 0.73 13.79 -0.19
N ASN A 50 -0.58 13.77 -0.46
CA ASN A 50 -1.15 13.80 -1.82
C ASN A 50 -0.59 12.68 -2.71
N ILE A 51 -0.68 11.44 -2.22
CA ILE A 51 -0.19 10.24 -2.92
C ILE A 51 -1.40 9.42 -3.38
N ASP A 52 -1.30 8.87 -4.60
CA ASP A 52 -2.26 7.89 -5.09
C ASP A 52 -1.90 6.51 -4.56
N PHE A 53 -2.88 5.83 -3.94
CA PHE A 53 -2.69 4.50 -3.35
C PHE A 53 -3.99 3.70 -3.28
N ILE A 54 -3.85 2.38 -3.13
CA ILE A 54 -4.95 1.45 -2.92
C ILE A 54 -4.98 0.99 -1.46
N VAL A 55 -6.13 1.09 -0.81
CA VAL A 55 -6.30 0.56 0.55
C VAL A 55 -6.48 -0.96 0.48
N ALA A 56 -5.53 -1.71 1.02
CA ALA A 56 -5.54 -3.17 1.04
C ALA A 56 -5.48 -3.70 2.49
N GLY A 57 -6.62 -4.20 2.96
CA GLY A 57 -6.80 -4.73 4.31
C GLY A 57 -6.91 -3.66 5.39
N ARG A 58 -7.22 -4.11 6.61
CA ARG A 58 -7.39 -3.25 7.79
C ARG A 58 -6.82 -3.94 9.04
N TYR A 59 -6.51 -3.15 10.05
CA TYR A 59 -6.11 -3.69 11.35
C TYR A 59 -7.29 -4.22 12.16
N SER A 60 -7.06 -5.28 12.92
CA SER A 60 -8.02 -5.86 13.86
C SER A 60 -7.34 -6.25 15.17
N TYR A 61 -8.11 -6.34 16.26
CA TYR A 61 -7.57 -6.46 17.62
C TYR A 61 -7.44 -7.91 18.09
N ASP A 62 -8.45 -8.74 17.85
CA ASP A 62 -8.46 -10.16 18.27
C ASP A 62 -7.73 -11.07 17.28
N LEU A 63 -7.24 -12.22 17.77
CA LEU A 63 -6.42 -13.14 16.99
C LEU A 63 -7.16 -13.70 15.77
N LYS A 64 -8.45 -14.05 15.92
CA LYS A 64 -9.24 -14.64 14.83
C LYS A 64 -9.46 -13.61 13.72
N SER A 65 -9.86 -12.40 14.08
CA SER A 65 -10.03 -11.32 13.10
C SER A 65 -8.72 -10.92 12.46
N LYS A 66 -7.58 -11.00 13.16
CA LYS A 66 -6.25 -10.74 12.55
C LYS A 66 -5.98 -11.72 11.42
N LEU A 67 -6.20 -13.01 11.66
CA LEU A 67 -6.01 -14.04 10.64
C LEU A 67 -6.98 -13.87 9.47
N ILE A 68 -8.25 -13.55 9.74
CA ILE A 68 -9.27 -13.33 8.70
C ILE A 68 -8.93 -12.11 7.85
N GLU A 69 -8.63 -10.96 8.48
CA GLU A 69 -8.36 -9.72 7.75
C GLU A 69 -7.04 -9.80 6.96
N GLU A 70 -6.01 -10.46 7.50
CA GLU A 70 -4.77 -10.68 6.74
C GLU A 70 -4.99 -11.65 5.57
N SER A 71 -5.81 -12.68 5.74
CA SER A 71 -6.16 -13.60 4.65
C SER A 71 -6.93 -12.90 3.53
N LYS A 72 -7.93 -12.07 3.89
CA LYS A 72 -8.64 -11.22 2.91
C LYS A 72 -7.69 -10.26 2.20
N ARG A 73 -6.75 -9.67 2.93
CA ARG A 73 -5.75 -8.75 2.39
C ARG A 73 -4.86 -9.45 1.36
N ILE A 74 -4.35 -10.64 1.67
CA ILE A 74 -3.52 -11.40 0.75
C ILE A 74 -4.28 -11.71 -0.54
N ILE A 75 -5.54 -12.16 -0.45
CA ILE A 75 -6.38 -12.43 -1.64
C ILE A 75 -6.56 -11.15 -2.46
N PHE A 76 -6.89 -10.04 -1.82
CA PHE A 76 -7.09 -8.78 -2.52
C PHE A 76 -5.81 -8.22 -3.16
N LEU A 77 -4.65 -8.42 -2.53
CA LEU A 77 -3.37 -8.06 -3.11
C LEU A 77 -3.05 -8.87 -4.36
N LEU A 78 -3.43 -10.15 -4.40
CA LEU A 78 -3.27 -10.97 -5.62
C LEU A 78 -4.03 -10.33 -6.79
N ASP A 79 -5.29 -9.94 -6.59
CA ASP A 79 -6.12 -9.29 -7.62
C ASP A 79 -5.50 -7.96 -8.11
N ILE A 80 -4.96 -7.16 -7.18
CA ILE A 80 -4.29 -5.89 -7.51
C ILE A 80 -3.03 -6.14 -8.33
N ILE A 81 -2.19 -7.09 -7.92
CA ILE A 81 -0.92 -7.37 -8.58
C ILE A 81 -1.16 -7.96 -9.96
N GLU A 82 -2.10 -8.88 -10.13
CA GLU A 82 -2.48 -9.41 -11.45
C GLU A 82 -2.91 -8.28 -12.38
N SER A 83 -3.71 -7.34 -11.89
CA SER A 83 -4.12 -6.16 -12.67
C SER A 83 -2.96 -5.20 -12.99
N PHE A 84 -1.92 -5.16 -12.15
CA PHE A 84 -0.74 -4.33 -12.35
C PHE A 84 0.33 -5.02 -13.20
N ASP A 85 0.36 -6.35 -13.17
CA ASP A 85 1.40 -7.22 -13.69
C ASP A 85 0.80 -8.32 -14.58
N VAL A 86 0.39 -7.88 -15.79
CA VAL A 86 0.02 -8.66 -17.00
C VAL A 86 -0.75 -9.95 -16.74
#